data_AF-A0A2A9P8B2-F1
#
_entry.id   AF-A0A2A9P8B2-F1
#
_cell.length_a   1.000
_cell.length_b   1.000
_cell.length_c   1.000
_cell.angle_alpha   90.00
_cell.angle_beta   90.00
_cell.angle_gamma   90.00
#
_symmetry.space_group_name_H-M   'P 1'
#
loop_
_entity.id
_entity.type
_entity.pdbx_description
1 polymer ?
#
loop_
_entity_poly.entity_id
_entity_poly.type
_entity_poly.pdbx_seq_one_letter_code
_entity_poly.pdbx_strand_id
1 'polypeptide(L)'
;MDHGAAAAINVLDASAAASAVQTIHAAAPVTAIPSPPPSPLFESSEELYLFLQGFHRDHGAAIVRCASRGRHDFNGKTGPTEITYRCDRGGKPISTSVGLRKSATKRTDCLYRVTAKASQASNWKWSYKISSGRDHNHGPSLHPSAHIIHRRRTPAQKELEESLSKHPKLPARAMDNIIRGSNTNVIMQCHGKRKKARRCLLP
;
A
#
# COMPACT_ATOMS: atom_id res chain seq x y z
N MET A 1 -47.63 43.73 -32.50
CA MET A 1 -46.37 44.19 -31.91
C MET A 1 -46.67 44.55 -30.47
N ASP A 2 -45.92 43.95 -29.55
CA ASP A 2 -45.93 44.15 -28.09
C ASP A 2 -47.19 43.84 -27.29
N HIS A 3 -47.21 42.66 -26.64
CA HIS A 3 -47.90 42.44 -25.37
C HIS A 3 -46.89 41.74 -24.43
N GLY A 4 -46.23 42.55 -23.60
CA GLY A 4 -45.26 42.11 -22.61
C GLY A 4 -45.91 41.26 -21.51
N ALA A 5 -45.45 40.02 -21.40
CA ALA A 5 -45.73 39.15 -20.26
C ALA A 5 -44.60 39.32 -19.23
N ALA A 6 -44.91 39.95 -18.10
CA ALA A 6 -44.02 40.06 -16.95
C ALA A 6 -43.95 38.69 -16.24
N ALA A 7 -42.83 37.98 -16.41
CA ALA A 7 -42.51 36.80 -15.61
C ALA A 7 -41.85 37.23 -14.30
N ALA A 8 -42.53 36.98 -13.19
CA ALA A 8 -42.03 37.18 -11.84
C ALA A 8 -40.84 36.24 -11.58
N ILE A 9 -39.69 36.83 -11.26
CA ILE A 9 -38.46 36.15 -10.82
C ILE A 9 -38.62 35.83 -9.32
N ASN A 10 -38.83 34.56 -9.01
CA ASN A 10 -38.84 34.08 -7.63
C ASN A 10 -37.39 33.86 -7.18
N VAL A 11 -36.87 34.74 -6.33
CA VAL A 11 -35.57 34.60 -5.66
C VAL A 11 -35.79 33.77 -4.41
N LEU A 12 -35.38 32.50 -4.43
CA LEU A 12 -35.36 31.67 -3.23
C LEU A 12 -34.01 31.85 -2.52
N ASP A 13 -34.12 32.40 -1.32
CA ASP A 13 -33.09 32.50 -0.28
C ASP A 13 -32.50 31.12 0.04
N ALA A 14 -31.18 30.99 -0.16
CA ALA A 14 -30.40 29.84 0.31
C ALA A 14 -29.50 30.31 1.46
N SER A 15 -30.12 30.61 2.60
CA SER A 15 -29.41 30.87 3.85
C SER A 15 -29.17 29.58 4.64
N ALA A 16 -28.05 29.56 5.35
CA ALA A 16 -27.60 28.53 6.31
C ALA A 16 -26.80 27.33 5.77
N ALA A 17 -25.70 27.60 5.07
CA ALA A 17 -24.51 26.74 5.10
C ALA A 17 -23.53 27.25 6.18
N ALA A 18 -23.62 26.74 7.40
CA ALA A 18 -22.53 26.88 8.38
C ALA A 18 -22.59 25.81 9.47
N SER A 19 -21.42 25.22 9.73
CA SER A 19 -21.06 24.46 10.93
C SER A 19 -21.49 23.00 11.02
N ALA A 20 -20.71 22.14 10.36
CA ALA A 20 -20.30 20.89 10.97
C ALA A 20 -18.75 20.86 11.01
N VAL A 21 -18.19 21.50 12.03
CA VAL A 21 -16.78 21.38 12.38
C VAL A 21 -16.53 19.91 12.74
N GLN A 22 -15.94 19.16 11.81
CA GLN A 22 -15.49 17.81 12.06
C GLN A 22 -14.41 17.86 13.14
N THR A 23 -14.77 17.36 14.32
CA THR A 23 -13.88 17.17 15.45
C THR A 23 -12.76 16.24 15.00
N ILE A 24 -11.59 16.83 14.76
CA ILE A 24 -10.31 16.12 14.72
C ILE A 24 -10.08 15.52 16.10
N HIS A 25 -10.57 14.29 16.30
CA HIS A 25 -10.20 13.49 17.45
C HIS A 25 -8.69 13.30 17.40
N ALA A 26 -7.99 13.91 18.36
CA ALA A 26 -6.60 13.65 18.64
C ALA A 26 -6.44 12.15 18.91
N ALA A 27 -6.00 11.41 17.89
CA ALA A 27 -5.66 10.02 18.03
C ALA A 27 -4.52 9.92 19.05
N ALA A 28 -4.76 9.17 20.14
CA ALA A 28 -3.71 8.72 21.04
C ALA A 28 -2.51 8.21 20.23
N PRO A 29 -1.26 8.33 20.71
CA PRO A 29 -0.12 7.77 19.99
C PRO A 29 -0.40 6.27 19.77
N VAL A 30 -0.69 5.91 18.53
CA VAL A 30 -0.99 4.53 18.12
C VAL A 30 0.34 3.80 18.22
N THR A 31 0.65 3.29 19.42
CA THR A 31 1.90 2.57 19.69
C THR A 31 1.84 1.15 19.11
N ALA A 32 0.63 0.64 18.85
CA ALA A 32 0.38 -0.69 18.32
C ALA A 32 -0.40 -0.63 17.00
N ILE A 33 -0.05 -1.51 16.07
CA ILE A 33 -0.78 -1.71 14.82
C ILE A 33 -1.98 -2.61 15.13
N PRO A 34 -3.22 -2.16 14.88
CA PRO A 34 -4.41 -2.96 15.19
C PRO A 34 -4.51 -4.18 14.26
N SER A 35 -5.16 -5.24 14.76
CA SER A 35 -5.58 -6.36 13.94
C SER A 35 -6.69 -5.95 12.97
N PRO A 36 -6.71 -6.44 11.72
CA PRO A 36 -7.83 -6.24 10.83
C PRO A 36 -9.12 -6.83 11.42
N PRO A 37 -10.30 -6.35 10.97
CA PRO A 37 -11.58 -6.87 11.41
C PRO A 37 -11.73 -8.38 11.11
N PRO A 38 -12.76 -9.06 11.64
CA PRO A 38 -13.08 -10.42 11.23
C PRO A 38 -13.22 -10.53 9.70
N SER A 39 -12.73 -11.65 9.14
CA SER A 39 -12.67 -11.82 7.68
C SER A 39 -14.05 -11.83 7.05
N PRO A 40 -14.33 -10.94 6.07
CA PRO A 40 -15.39 -11.19 5.12
C PRO A 40 -14.98 -12.31 4.15
N LEU A 41 -15.93 -12.78 3.34
CA LEU A 41 -15.67 -13.73 2.26
C LEU A 41 -15.28 -12.96 1.00
N PHE A 42 -14.23 -13.40 0.31
CA PHE A 42 -13.73 -12.80 -0.93
C PHE A 42 -13.82 -13.80 -2.08
N GLU A 43 -14.04 -13.31 -3.29
CA GLU A 43 -14.13 -14.15 -4.49
C GLU A 43 -12.73 -14.54 -5.02
N SER A 44 -11.72 -13.67 -4.81
CA SER A 44 -10.35 -13.89 -5.27
C SER A 44 -9.30 -13.72 -4.18
N SER A 45 -8.20 -14.48 -4.30
CA SER A 45 -7.02 -14.32 -3.44
C SER A 45 -6.36 -12.94 -3.58
N GLU A 46 -6.50 -12.31 -4.75
CA GLU A 46 -5.92 -10.99 -5.02
C GLU A 46 -6.74 -9.88 -4.35
N GLU A 47 -8.06 -9.97 -4.40
CA GLU A 47 -8.97 -9.06 -3.72
C GLU A 47 -8.74 -9.08 -2.20
N LEU A 48 -8.66 -10.28 -1.61
CA LEU A 48 -8.32 -10.45 -0.20
C LEU A 48 -6.97 -9.81 0.13
N TYR A 49 -5.96 -10.00 -0.73
CA TYR A 49 -4.64 -9.42 -0.53
C TYR A 49 -4.68 -7.88 -0.60
N LEU A 50 -5.42 -7.31 -1.55
CA LEU A 50 -5.56 -5.85 -1.68
C LEU A 50 -6.28 -5.26 -0.46
N PHE A 51 -7.34 -5.91 0.03
CA PHE A 51 -8.03 -5.52 1.25
C PHE A 51 -7.08 -5.50 2.45
N LEU A 52 -6.37 -6.61 2.68
CA LEU A 52 -5.42 -6.69 3.79
C LEU A 52 -4.28 -5.67 3.61
N GLN A 53 -3.71 -5.57 2.42
CA GLN A 53 -2.59 -4.65 2.16
C GLN A 53 -3.01 -3.18 2.32
N GLY A 54 -4.24 -2.83 1.94
CA GLY A 54 -4.83 -1.51 2.16
C GLY A 54 -4.99 -1.21 3.65
N PHE A 55 -5.60 -2.13 4.41
CA PHE A 55 -5.72 -1.98 5.86
C PHE A 55 -4.35 -1.75 6.53
N HIS A 56 -3.35 -2.57 6.21
CA HIS A 56 -2.03 -2.42 6.80
C HIS A 56 -1.36 -1.10 6.38
N ARG A 57 -1.50 -0.68 5.11
CA ARG A 57 -0.98 0.59 4.62
C ARG A 57 -1.47 1.77 5.46
N ASP A 58 -2.76 1.80 5.71
CA ASP A 58 -3.43 2.91 6.41
C ASP A 58 -3.06 2.92 7.90
N HIS A 59 -2.68 1.76 8.45
CA HIS A 59 -2.15 1.59 9.81
C HIS A 59 -0.61 1.54 9.88
N GLY A 60 0.09 1.99 8.84
CA GLY A 60 1.56 2.11 8.86
C GLY A 60 2.33 0.79 8.88
N ALA A 61 1.75 -0.29 8.37
CA ALA A 61 2.35 -1.61 8.24
C ALA A 61 2.27 -2.11 6.79
N ALA A 62 2.98 -3.20 6.50
CA ALA A 62 2.85 -3.90 5.23
C ALA A 62 2.99 -5.40 5.44
N ILE A 63 2.32 -6.19 4.60
CA ILE A 63 2.41 -7.65 4.62
C ILE A 63 3.05 -8.17 3.33
N VAL A 64 3.80 -9.26 3.44
CA VAL A 64 4.43 -9.96 2.32
C VAL A 64 3.92 -11.39 2.25
N ARG A 65 3.64 -11.86 1.02
CA ARG A 65 3.36 -13.28 0.77
C ARG A 65 4.60 -14.12 1.09
N CYS A 66 4.41 -15.20 1.84
CA CYS A 66 5.51 -16.03 2.36
C CYS A 66 5.48 -17.46 1.86
N ALA A 67 4.31 -18.08 1.90
CA ALA A 67 4.11 -19.46 1.50
C ALA A 67 2.75 -19.59 0.86
N SER A 68 2.65 -20.50 -0.10
CA SER A 68 1.40 -20.93 -0.71
C SER A 68 1.35 -22.45 -0.64
N ARG A 69 0.19 -23.00 -0.30
CA ARG A 69 -0.04 -24.42 -0.11
C ARG A 69 -1.35 -24.84 -0.77
N GLY A 70 -1.45 -26.15 -1.00
CA GLY A 70 -2.59 -26.76 -1.68
C GLY A 70 -2.68 -26.34 -3.15
N ARG A 71 -3.61 -26.97 -3.87
CA ARG A 71 -3.84 -26.73 -5.29
C ARG A 71 -5.31 -26.98 -5.59
N HIS A 72 -5.94 -26.05 -6.29
CA HIS A 72 -7.34 -26.16 -6.70
C HIS A 72 -7.57 -25.38 -8.00
N ASP A 73 -8.53 -25.84 -8.79
CA ASP A 73 -8.91 -25.20 -10.05
C ASP A 73 -10.02 -24.17 -9.80
N PHE A 74 -9.65 -22.89 -9.84
CA PHE A 74 -10.58 -21.78 -9.75
C PHE A 74 -11.03 -21.42 -11.17
N ASN A 75 -12.09 -22.09 -11.65
CA ASN A 75 -12.68 -21.86 -12.98
C ASN A 75 -11.64 -21.88 -14.12
N GLY A 76 -10.85 -22.95 -14.21
CA GLY A 76 -9.83 -23.13 -15.25
C GLY A 76 -8.47 -22.50 -14.93
N LYS A 77 -8.31 -21.84 -13.78
CA LYS A 77 -7.01 -21.39 -13.27
C LYS A 77 -6.60 -22.19 -12.05
N THR A 78 -5.61 -23.07 -12.21
CA THR A 78 -5.03 -23.80 -11.09
C THR A 78 -4.23 -22.87 -10.17
N GLY A 79 -4.66 -22.74 -8.92
CA GLY A 79 -4.04 -21.85 -7.93
C GLY A 79 -3.90 -22.51 -6.55
N PRO A 80 -3.20 -21.86 -5.61
CA PRO A 80 -3.10 -22.35 -4.24
C PRO A 80 -4.41 -22.18 -3.47
N THR A 81 -4.68 -23.04 -2.50
CA THR A 81 -5.87 -22.95 -1.63
C THR A 81 -5.55 -22.30 -0.28
N GLU A 82 -4.28 -22.21 0.09
CA GLU A 82 -3.83 -21.54 1.31
C GLU A 82 -2.65 -20.62 0.99
N ILE A 83 -2.70 -19.39 1.50
CA ILE A 83 -1.63 -18.41 1.36
C ILE A 83 -1.32 -17.82 2.74
N THR A 84 -0.04 -17.88 3.13
CA THR A 84 0.44 -17.26 4.36
C THR A 84 1.10 -15.92 4.05
N TYR A 85 0.69 -14.89 4.78
CA TYR A 85 1.28 -13.56 4.77
C TYR A 85 1.98 -13.29 6.10
N ARG A 86 3.14 -12.61 6.07
CA ARG A 86 3.85 -12.13 7.27
C ARG A 86 4.06 -10.63 7.18
N CYS A 87 4.33 -9.95 8.29
CA CYS A 87 4.75 -8.55 8.27
C CYS A 87 6.06 -8.35 7.48
N ASP A 88 6.20 -7.27 6.71
CA ASP A 88 7.43 -6.98 5.95
C ASP A 88 8.67 -6.77 6.86
N ARG A 89 8.45 -6.35 8.11
CA ARG A 89 9.46 -6.29 9.18
C ARG A 89 9.72 -7.64 9.86
N GLY A 90 9.02 -8.71 9.47
CA GLY A 90 9.19 -10.05 10.03
C GLY A 90 10.50 -10.72 9.64
N GLY A 91 10.96 -11.67 10.45
CA GLY A 91 12.19 -12.45 10.24
C GLY A 91 13.47 -11.74 10.67
N LYS A 92 14.51 -12.52 10.96
CA LYS A 92 15.74 -12.03 11.57
C LYS A 92 16.58 -11.16 10.62
N PRO A 93 17.28 -10.15 11.15
CA PRO A 93 18.40 -9.50 10.45
C PRO A 93 19.38 -10.52 9.90
N ILE A 94 19.76 -10.39 8.62
CA ILE A 94 20.75 -11.30 8.00
C ILE A 94 22.17 -10.97 8.48
N SER A 95 22.49 -9.68 8.68
CA SER A 95 23.84 -9.26 9.08
C SER A 95 23.98 -9.19 10.60
N THR A 96 24.84 -10.06 11.14
CA THR A 96 25.44 -9.95 12.47
C THR A 96 26.85 -9.35 12.40
N SER A 97 27.21 -8.73 11.27
CA SER A 97 28.59 -8.32 10.97
C SER A 97 29.17 -7.38 12.03
N VAL A 98 30.32 -7.77 12.57
CA VAL A 98 31.11 -7.00 13.56
C VAL A 98 32.00 -5.94 12.90
N GLY A 99 31.99 -5.84 11.57
CA GLY A 99 32.76 -4.85 10.82
C GLY A 99 32.32 -3.40 11.04
N LEU A 100 33.19 -2.45 10.67
CA LEU A 100 32.99 -1.01 10.88
C LEU A 100 31.66 -0.47 10.31
N ARG A 101 31.14 -1.09 9.25
CA ARG A 101 29.83 -0.73 8.65
C ARG A 101 28.76 -1.71 9.11
N LYS A 102 27.89 -1.27 10.02
CA LYS A 102 26.67 -2.00 10.39
C LYS A 102 25.54 -1.63 9.42
N SER A 103 25.11 -2.57 8.59
CA SER A 103 23.93 -2.37 7.74
C SER A 103 22.67 -2.45 8.60
N ALA A 104 21.95 -1.34 8.74
CA ALA A 104 20.68 -1.32 9.46
C ALA A 104 19.60 -2.01 8.61
N THR A 105 19.20 -3.22 9.00
CA THR A 105 17.99 -3.83 8.46
C THR A 105 16.74 -3.17 9.05
N LYS A 106 15.64 -3.14 8.29
CA LYS A 106 14.33 -2.72 8.80
C LYS A 106 13.54 -3.86 9.44
N ARG A 107 14.11 -5.07 9.46
CA ARG A 107 13.46 -6.24 10.04
C ARG A 107 13.62 -6.25 11.55
N THR A 108 12.52 -6.42 12.27
CA THR A 108 12.43 -6.43 13.74
C THR A 108 12.13 -7.84 14.28
N ASP A 109 12.23 -8.87 13.43
CA ASP A 109 11.78 -10.23 13.73
C ASP A 109 10.30 -10.30 14.17
N CYS A 110 9.47 -9.45 13.55
CA CYS A 110 8.02 -9.42 13.80
C CYS A 110 7.37 -10.78 13.53
N LEU A 111 6.62 -11.30 14.51
CA LEU A 111 5.96 -12.60 14.47
C LEU A 111 4.62 -12.58 13.74
N TYR A 112 4.09 -11.38 13.46
CA TYR A 112 2.77 -11.17 12.87
C TYR A 112 2.56 -11.94 11.58
N ARG A 113 1.45 -12.67 11.54
CA ARG A 113 1.12 -13.62 10.48
C ARG A 113 -0.39 -13.73 10.25
N VAL A 114 -0.77 -13.68 8.98
CA VAL A 114 -2.14 -13.87 8.51
C VAL A 114 -2.16 -15.05 7.56
N THR A 115 -3.10 -15.97 7.75
CA THR A 115 -3.29 -17.13 6.89
C THR A 115 -4.62 -16.97 6.16
N ALA A 116 -4.56 -16.88 4.84
CA ALA A 116 -5.72 -16.89 3.96
C ALA A 116 -5.98 -18.31 3.46
N LYS A 117 -7.23 -18.74 3.48
CA LYS A 117 -7.67 -20.06 3.03
C LYS A 117 -8.92 -19.94 2.16
N ALA A 118 -8.92 -20.66 1.05
CA ALA A 118 -10.10 -21.04 0.31
C ALA A 118 -10.51 -22.45 0.74
N SER A 119 -11.73 -22.59 1.26
CA SER A 119 -12.25 -23.88 1.72
C SER A 119 -13.42 -24.33 0.86
N GLN A 120 -13.59 -25.64 0.71
CA GLN A 120 -14.76 -26.19 0.02
C GLN A 120 -16.08 -25.81 0.74
N ALA A 121 -16.08 -25.77 2.08
CA ALA A 121 -17.24 -25.39 2.88
C ALA A 121 -17.73 -23.96 2.61
N SER A 122 -16.83 -23.07 2.18
CA SER A 122 -17.13 -21.69 1.78
C SER A 122 -17.30 -21.53 0.27
N ASN A 123 -17.63 -22.61 -0.47
CA ASN A 123 -17.71 -22.62 -1.94
C ASN A 123 -16.44 -22.09 -2.61
N TRP A 124 -15.27 -22.45 -2.07
CA TRP A 124 -13.96 -21.96 -2.51
C TRP A 124 -13.74 -20.45 -2.42
N LYS A 125 -14.63 -19.73 -1.72
CA LYS A 125 -14.40 -18.33 -1.33
C LYS A 125 -13.29 -18.23 -0.31
N TRP A 126 -12.56 -17.13 -0.40
CA TRP A 126 -11.40 -16.83 0.43
C TRP A 126 -11.80 -16.18 1.75
N SER A 127 -11.20 -16.65 2.83
CA SER A 127 -11.26 -16.01 4.14
C SER A 127 -9.86 -15.96 4.75
N TYR A 128 -9.62 -15.06 5.69
CA TYR A 128 -8.37 -15.00 6.42
C TYR A 128 -8.56 -15.21 7.92
N LYS A 129 -7.50 -15.71 8.57
CA LYS A 129 -7.38 -15.80 10.01
C LYS A 129 -6.04 -15.24 10.44
N ILE A 130 -6.06 -14.41 11.47
CA ILE A 130 -4.86 -13.92 12.12
C ILE A 130 -4.34 -15.01 13.04
N SER A 131 -3.03 -15.23 13.08
CA SER A 131 -2.45 -16.20 13.99
C SER A 131 -2.53 -15.67 15.43
N SER A 132 -3.27 -16.36 16.30
CA SER A 132 -3.38 -16.00 17.72
C SER A 132 -2.01 -15.92 18.40
N GLY A 133 -1.80 -14.91 19.25
CA GLY A 133 -0.56 -14.70 20.00
C GLY A 133 0.65 -14.29 19.14
N ARG A 134 0.42 -13.79 17.92
CA ARG A 134 1.47 -13.28 17.02
C ARG A 134 1.16 -11.84 16.63
N ASP A 135 1.23 -10.94 17.59
CA ASP A 135 0.99 -9.52 17.36
C ASP A 135 2.22 -8.82 16.77
N HIS A 136 2.04 -7.57 16.34
CA HIS A 136 3.14 -6.73 15.91
C HIS A 136 4.04 -6.38 17.10
N ASN A 137 5.35 -6.59 16.95
CA ASN A 137 6.35 -6.21 17.94
C ASN A 137 6.97 -4.82 17.69
N HIS A 138 6.35 -4.03 16.82
CA HIS A 138 6.80 -2.70 16.43
C HIS A 138 5.61 -1.78 16.22
N GLY A 139 5.84 -0.47 16.40
CA GLY A 139 4.84 0.54 16.09
C GLY A 139 4.59 0.73 14.59
N PRO A 140 3.55 1.51 14.24
CA PRO A 140 3.26 1.89 12.86
C PRO A 140 4.39 2.77 12.29
N SER A 141 4.60 2.67 10.98
CA SER A 141 5.51 3.55 10.25
C SER A 141 4.87 4.89 9.96
N LEU A 142 5.69 5.95 9.91
CA LEU A 142 5.21 7.32 9.69
C LEU A 142 4.63 7.54 8.28
N HIS A 143 5.21 6.87 7.27
CA HIS A 143 4.80 7.02 5.87
C HIS A 143 4.82 5.67 5.14
N PRO A 144 3.88 5.42 4.20
CA PRO A 144 3.86 4.20 3.40
C PRO A 144 5.19 3.91 2.67
N SER A 145 5.96 4.95 2.30
CA SER A 145 7.28 4.78 1.66
C SER A 145 8.35 4.17 2.56
N ALA A 146 8.11 4.05 3.86
CA ALA A 146 8.95 3.27 4.74
C ALA A 146 9.02 1.81 4.28
N HIS A 147 7.96 1.32 3.64
CA HIS A 147 7.78 -0.04 3.16
C HIS A 147 8.08 -0.16 1.67
N ILE A 148 8.84 -1.18 1.28
CA ILE A 148 9.23 -1.39 -0.14
C ILE A 148 7.99 -1.67 -1.01
N ILE A 149 7.01 -2.38 -0.49
CA ILE A 149 5.81 -2.80 -1.24
C ILE A 149 5.02 -1.60 -1.75
N HIS A 150 4.85 -0.58 -0.92
CA HIS A 150 4.12 0.63 -1.29
C HIS A 150 4.92 1.58 -2.19
N ARG A 151 6.22 1.31 -2.41
CA ARG A 151 7.06 2.05 -3.37
C ARG A 151 7.12 1.40 -4.75
N ARG A 152 6.49 0.24 -4.95
CA ARG A 152 6.48 -0.45 -6.24
C ARG A 152 5.59 0.30 -7.24
N ARG A 153 6.03 0.32 -8.50
CA ARG A 153 5.23 0.87 -9.60
C ARG A 153 3.93 0.09 -9.78
N THR A 154 2.84 0.80 -10.04
CA THR A 154 1.55 0.21 -10.43
C THR A 154 1.67 -0.47 -11.80
N PRO A 155 0.75 -1.38 -12.17
CA PRO A 155 0.74 -1.98 -13.51
C PRO A 155 0.73 -0.93 -14.63
N ALA A 156 -0.13 0.08 -14.54
CA ALA A 156 -0.18 1.19 -15.49
C ALA A 156 1.15 1.98 -15.56
N GLN A 157 1.85 2.16 -14.44
CA GLN A 157 3.18 2.79 -14.43
C GLN A 157 4.25 1.93 -15.10
N LYS A 158 4.12 0.60 -15.06
CA LYS A 158 5.03 -0.31 -15.76
C LYS A 158 4.80 -0.30 -17.26
N GLU A 159 3.54 -0.22 -17.70
CA GLU A 159 3.21 -0.05 -19.12
C GLU A 159 3.75 1.28 -19.66
N LEU A 160 3.62 2.36 -18.88
CA LEU A 160 4.23 3.65 -19.20
C LEU A 160 5.77 3.58 -19.20
N GLU A 161 6.37 2.85 -18.27
CA GLU A 161 7.81 2.61 -18.28
C GLU A 161 8.25 1.86 -19.54
N GLU A 162 7.49 0.85 -19.95
CA GLU A 162 7.76 0.07 -21.16
C GLU A 162 7.58 0.90 -22.44
N SER A 163 6.60 1.81 -22.49
CA SER A 163 6.46 2.71 -23.64
C SER A 163 7.58 3.73 -23.70
N LEU A 164 7.99 4.31 -22.57
CA LEU A 164 9.08 5.29 -22.49
C LEU A 164 10.44 4.68 -22.78
N SER A 165 10.67 3.41 -22.43
CA SER A 165 11.95 2.72 -22.66
C SER A 165 12.24 2.50 -24.15
N LYS A 166 11.21 2.49 -25.01
CA LYS A 166 11.34 2.39 -26.47
C LYS A 166 11.92 3.65 -27.12
N HIS A 167 12.00 4.77 -26.38
CA HIS A 167 12.54 6.03 -26.89
C HIS A 167 14.01 6.24 -26.47
N PRO A 168 14.99 5.98 -27.35
CA PRO A 168 16.42 5.96 -26.99
C PRO A 168 17.01 7.33 -26.61
N LYS A 169 16.36 8.42 -27.02
CA LYS A 169 16.80 9.80 -26.74
C LYS A 169 16.31 10.34 -25.38
N LEU A 170 15.44 9.60 -24.67
CA LEU A 170 14.99 10.02 -23.35
C LEU A 170 16.00 9.60 -22.28
N PRO A 171 16.49 10.54 -21.44
CA PRO A 171 17.35 10.16 -20.33
C PRO A 171 16.53 9.48 -19.23
N ALA A 172 17.13 8.49 -18.54
CA ALA A 172 16.46 7.74 -17.48
C ALA A 172 15.80 8.62 -16.40
N ARG A 173 16.41 9.76 -16.07
CA ARG A 173 15.83 10.73 -15.11
C ARG A 173 14.53 11.36 -15.62
N ALA A 174 14.42 11.63 -16.92
CA ALA A 174 13.20 12.17 -17.50
C ALA A 174 12.08 11.11 -17.46
N MET A 175 12.39 9.86 -17.81
CA MET A 175 11.43 8.75 -17.67
C MET A 175 10.92 8.62 -16.24
N ASP A 176 11.83 8.64 -15.26
CA ASP A 176 11.46 8.57 -13.84
C ASP A 176 10.56 9.72 -13.38
N ASN A 177 10.83 10.95 -13.84
CA ASN A 177 10.00 12.10 -13.50
C ASN A 177 8.61 12.00 -14.13
N ILE A 178 8.50 11.52 -15.37
CA ILE A 178 7.22 11.30 -16.07
C ILE A 178 6.41 10.22 -15.34
N ILE A 179 7.02 9.08 -15.01
CA ILE A 179 6.34 7.97 -14.31
C ILE A 179 5.89 8.38 -12.89
N ARG A 180 6.65 9.24 -12.21
CA ARG A 180 6.24 9.80 -10.91
C ARG A 180 5.11 10.81 -11.04
N GLY A 181 5.13 11.62 -12.10
CA GLY A 181 4.16 12.68 -12.37
C GLY A 181 2.81 12.20 -12.90
N SER A 182 2.73 10.98 -13.45
CA SER A 182 1.47 10.39 -13.95
C SER A 182 0.44 10.06 -12.86
N ASN A 183 0.80 10.22 -11.58
CA ASN A 183 -0.11 10.09 -10.44
C ASN A 183 -0.63 11.47 -10.00
N THR A 184 -1.82 11.88 -10.44
CA THR A 184 -2.56 13.01 -9.84
C THR A 184 -3.35 12.62 -8.57
N ASN A 185 -3.25 11.37 -8.10
CA ASN A 185 -3.80 10.96 -6.81
C ASN A 185 -2.88 9.93 -6.13
N VAL A 186 -1.84 10.44 -5.47
CA VAL A 186 -1.17 9.96 -4.24
C VAL A 186 0.13 10.76 -4.15
N ILE A 187 0.11 11.76 -3.28
CA ILE A 187 1.25 12.59 -2.91
C ILE A 187 2.39 11.68 -2.43
N MET A 188 3.50 11.61 -3.17
CA MET A 188 4.82 11.44 -2.57
C MET A 188 5.96 11.91 -3.47
N GLN A 189 6.18 13.22 -3.43
CA GLN A 189 7.38 13.85 -3.93
C GLN A 189 8.49 13.68 -2.88
N CYS A 190 9.15 12.53 -2.85
CA CYS A 190 10.36 12.34 -2.04
C CYS A 190 11.55 13.04 -2.71
N HIS A 191 11.72 14.35 -2.48
CA HIS A 191 12.94 15.06 -2.82
C HIS A 191 14.08 14.72 -1.86
N GLY A 192 14.70 13.55 -2.03
CA GLY A 192 15.98 13.22 -1.41
C GLY A 192 17.14 13.82 -2.21
N LYS A 193 17.61 15.02 -1.83
CA LYS A 193 18.85 15.61 -2.38
C LYS A 193 20.06 14.72 -2.03
N ARG A 194 20.46 13.82 -2.92
CA ARG A 194 21.75 13.12 -2.86
C ARG A 194 22.86 14.10 -3.27
N LYS A 195 23.50 14.78 -2.32
CA LYS A 195 24.77 15.47 -2.58
C LYS A 195 25.85 14.41 -2.84
N LYS A 196 26.20 14.18 -4.11
CA LYS A 196 27.43 13.48 -4.50
C LYS A 196 28.55 14.51 -4.59
N ALA A 197 29.50 14.48 -3.66
CA ALA A 197 30.83 15.02 -3.92
C ALA A 197 31.72 13.84 -4.34
N ARG A 198 32.14 13.86 -5.61
CA ARG A 198 33.23 13.03 -6.13
C ARG A 198 34.52 13.79 -5.89
N ARG A 199 35.56 13.13 -5.40
CA ARG A 199 36.94 13.53 -5.69
C ARG A 199 37.75 12.27 -5.95
N CYS A 200 38.12 12.09 -7.21
CA CYS A 200 39.12 11.12 -7.62
C CYS A 200 40.49 11.68 -7.21
N LEU A 201 41.33 10.87 -6.57
CA LEU A 201 42.77 11.02 -6.67
C LEU A 201 43.29 9.76 -7.37
N LEU A 202 43.86 9.96 -8.55
CA LEU A 202 44.81 9.06 -9.18
C LEU A 202 46.17 9.25 -8.48
N PRO A 203 46.99 8.20 -8.30
CA PRO A 203 48.43 8.36 -8.37
C PRO A 203 48.90 8.54 -9.82
#